data_AF-A0A960I692-F1
#
_entry.id   AF-A0A960I692-F1
#
_cell.length_a   1.000
_cell.length_b   1.000
_cell.length_c   1.000
_cell.angle_alpha   90.00
_cell.angle_beta   90.00
_cell.angle_gamma   90.00
#
_symmetry.space_group_name_H-M   'P 1'
#
loop_
_entity.id
_entity.type
_entity.pdbx_description
1 polymer ?
#
loop_
_entity_poly.entity_id
_entity_poly.type
_entity_poly.pdbx_seq_one_letter_code
_entity_poly.pdbx_strand_id
1 'polypeptide(L)'
;MVRRRRFAAALVALALVGAACGSDSSGGPIASGGPSETVGDAPSAVEPTPMDADASETDTEVTAGTDDGASAATIRRTADGVPHIVAEDLGGLGFGYGYAFAEDQACSLIDMIVQVRSERARWHGAGPDDRYLHADLVYAALGIMDTAQTEYAALDPDLAQLVDGYAAGFDAYLDEVGPDGLNGWCAGAPWVGPITPVELVAYYKSLALRASIDPLIDYIAIATPPVTEASERGDDTATPNADSEDAWAELGAADSGLASNGWAIGPDRTADGTSMIVGNPHFPWEGALRFYEVQLTIPGRLDVYGASLLGVPVVNIGFNEHVAWSHTVSAGSRFTAYTLDLVEGDPTRYVYGDETREFEQRTASVEVLQSDDSISTVEQTLWFSHYGPVLDFPGIGWTNTTTLTLRDANADNDEIVEQWFL
;
A
#
# COMPACT_ATOMS: atom_id res chain seq x y z
N MET A 1 10.65 33.55 25.34
CA MET A 1 11.23 32.67 26.36
C MET A 1 10.10 31.93 27.07
N VAL A 2 9.63 30.84 26.48
CA VAL A 2 8.57 29.96 27.02
C VAL A 2 9.07 28.53 26.85
N ARG A 3 9.07 27.77 27.95
CA ARG A 3 9.79 26.50 28.14
C ARG A 3 9.14 25.35 27.37
N ARG A 4 9.91 24.68 26.50
CA ARG A 4 9.60 23.33 25.99
C ARG A 4 9.69 22.33 27.15
N ARG A 5 8.59 21.61 27.44
CA ARG A 5 8.60 20.42 28.30
C ARG A 5 9.07 19.24 27.46
N ARG A 6 10.20 18.64 27.83
CA ARG A 6 10.66 17.35 27.28
C ARG A 6 9.77 16.25 27.88
N PHE A 7 8.99 15.57 27.06
CA PHE A 7 8.43 14.27 27.43
C PHE A 7 9.53 13.23 27.21
N ALA A 8 9.90 12.55 28.29
CA ALA A 8 10.74 11.36 28.21
C ALA A 8 9.82 10.20 27.80
N ALA A 9 10.09 9.59 26.64
CA ALA A 9 9.49 8.33 26.26
C ALA A 9 9.98 7.25 27.24
N ALA A 10 9.05 6.72 28.04
CA ALA A 10 9.31 5.55 28.87
C ALA A 10 9.18 4.31 27.97
N LEU A 11 10.28 3.57 27.80
CA LEU A 11 10.27 2.21 27.27
C LEU A 11 9.35 1.36 28.15
N VAL A 12 8.20 0.96 27.62
CA VAL A 12 7.40 -0.13 28.19
C VAL A 12 7.82 -1.41 27.50
N ALA A 13 8.70 -2.15 28.15
CA ALA A 13 8.93 -3.55 27.84
C ALA A 13 7.68 -4.34 28.25
N LEU A 14 6.90 -4.82 27.28
CA LEU A 14 5.79 -5.72 27.56
C LEU A 14 6.31 -7.17 27.54
N ALA A 15 6.23 -7.81 28.71
CA ALA A 15 6.63 -9.18 28.93
C ALA A 15 5.73 -10.17 28.16
N LEU A 16 6.37 -11.15 27.53
CA LEU A 16 5.76 -12.37 27.02
C LEU A 16 4.99 -13.08 28.14
N VAL A 17 3.65 -13.14 28.01
CA VAL A 17 2.85 -14.14 28.71
C VAL A 17 2.77 -15.35 27.81
N GLY A 18 3.54 -16.39 28.15
CA GLY A 18 3.40 -17.71 27.55
C GLY A 18 2.06 -18.32 27.94
N ALA A 19 1.20 -18.53 26.96
CA ALA A 19 0.07 -19.44 27.10
C ALA A 19 0.60 -20.87 26.93
N ALA A 20 0.88 -21.51 28.06
CA ALA A 20 1.04 -22.95 28.13
C ALA A 20 -0.34 -23.61 27.91
N CYS A 21 -0.49 -24.38 26.84
CA CYS A 21 -1.49 -25.43 26.76
C CYS A 21 -0.76 -26.77 26.77
N GLY A 22 -0.81 -27.44 27.92
CA GLY A 22 -0.54 -28.86 28.01
C GLY A 22 -1.86 -29.60 28.19
N SER A 23 -2.10 -30.63 27.36
CA SER A 23 -2.54 -31.94 27.83
C SER A 23 -2.67 -32.94 26.68
N ASP A 24 -2.18 -34.14 26.97
CA ASP A 24 -2.62 -35.45 26.49
C ASP A 24 -2.08 -36.01 25.16
N SER A 25 -1.01 -36.77 25.37
CA SER A 25 -0.66 -37.98 24.64
C SER A 25 -1.81 -39.00 24.58
N SER A 26 -2.28 -39.34 23.38
CA SER A 26 -2.50 -40.73 22.95
C SER A 26 -3.06 -40.79 21.52
N GLY A 27 -2.19 -41.03 20.54
CA GLY A 27 -2.56 -41.37 19.17
C GLY A 27 -1.39 -42.03 18.48
N GLY A 28 -1.52 -43.32 18.16
CA GLY A 28 -0.46 -44.14 17.56
C GLY A 28 -0.03 -43.69 16.16
N PRO A 29 1.07 -44.25 15.63
CA PRO A 29 1.71 -43.75 14.42
C PRO A 29 0.87 -44.09 13.18
N ILE A 30 0.59 -43.07 12.36
CA ILE A 30 0.16 -43.26 10.98
C ILE A 30 1.41 -43.51 10.14
N ALA A 31 1.53 -44.73 9.62
CA ALA A 31 2.60 -45.13 8.71
C ALA A 31 2.39 -44.49 7.34
N SER A 32 3.29 -43.59 6.93
CA SER A 32 3.47 -43.20 5.53
C SER A 32 4.60 -44.03 4.93
N GLY A 33 4.22 -44.98 4.06
CA GLY A 33 5.17 -45.71 3.22
C GLY A 33 5.60 -44.86 2.04
N GLY A 34 6.81 -44.32 2.09
CA GLY A 34 7.57 -43.78 0.96
C GLY A 34 8.96 -44.41 0.93
N PRO A 35 9.58 -44.62 -0.24
CA PRO A 35 10.82 -45.37 -0.35
C PRO A 35 11.98 -44.63 0.32
N SER A 36 12.75 -45.40 1.11
CA SER A 36 14.00 -44.98 1.75
C SER A 36 15.08 -44.73 0.70
N GLU A 37 15.37 -43.46 0.40
CA GLU A 37 16.64 -43.09 -0.21
C GLU A 37 17.66 -42.75 0.87
N THR A 38 18.80 -43.40 0.79
CA THR A 38 19.96 -43.21 1.65
C THR A 38 20.50 -41.79 1.51
N VAL A 39 20.57 -41.04 2.62
CA VAL A 39 21.27 -39.76 2.70
C VAL A 39 22.76 -40.01 2.41
N GLY A 40 23.23 -39.57 1.25
CA GLY A 40 24.65 -39.50 0.92
C GLY A 40 25.34 -38.40 1.71
N ASP A 41 26.65 -38.55 1.94
CA ASP A 41 27.49 -37.60 2.68
C ASP A 41 27.28 -36.14 2.23
N ALA A 42 27.26 -35.23 3.21
CA ALA A 42 27.21 -33.79 2.97
C ALA A 42 28.39 -33.35 2.07
N PRO A 43 28.15 -32.54 1.03
CA PRO A 43 29.25 -32.01 0.23
C PRO A 43 30.13 -31.13 1.11
N SER A 44 31.45 -31.31 0.98
CA SER A 44 32.45 -30.44 1.62
C SER A 44 32.14 -28.98 1.33
N ALA A 45 32.33 -28.13 2.35
CA ALA A 45 32.19 -26.68 2.24
C ALA A 45 32.96 -26.17 1.01
N VAL A 46 32.21 -25.57 0.08
CA VAL A 46 32.78 -24.79 -1.01
C VAL A 46 33.31 -23.52 -0.38
N GLU A 47 34.62 -23.31 -0.39
CA GLU A 47 35.19 -22.02 0.01
C GLU A 47 34.56 -20.92 -0.87
N PRO A 48 34.17 -19.77 -0.30
CA PRO A 48 33.62 -18.68 -1.09
C PRO A 48 34.68 -18.28 -2.12
N THR A 49 34.37 -18.47 -3.40
CA THR A 49 35.09 -17.81 -4.49
C THR A 49 35.07 -16.32 -4.21
N PRO A 50 36.22 -15.62 -4.19
CA PRO A 50 36.23 -14.17 -4.18
C PRO A 50 35.36 -13.71 -5.35
N MET A 51 34.45 -12.77 -5.11
CA MET A 51 33.84 -12.03 -6.22
C MET A 51 34.98 -11.40 -7.01
N ASP A 52 35.24 -11.93 -8.20
CA ASP A 52 36.16 -11.33 -9.15
C ASP A 52 35.61 -9.94 -9.49
N ALA A 53 36.26 -8.91 -8.94
CA ALA A 53 35.98 -7.49 -9.19
C ALA A 53 36.48 -7.04 -10.59
N ASP A 54 36.29 -7.88 -11.60
CA ASP A 54 36.66 -7.62 -12.98
C ASP A 54 35.49 -7.91 -13.92
N ALA A 55 34.32 -7.37 -13.56
CA ALA A 55 33.35 -6.96 -14.56
C ALA A 55 33.74 -5.54 -14.95
N SER A 56 34.01 -5.32 -16.23
CA SER A 56 34.08 -3.99 -16.83
C SER A 56 32.69 -3.33 -16.73
N GLU A 57 32.36 -2.83 -15.54
CA GLU A 57 31.14 -2.08 -15.27
C GLU A 57 31.25 -0.72 -15.97
N THR A 58 30.38 -0.49 -16.94
CA THR A 58 30.15 0.86 -17.44
C THR A 58 29.30 1.60 -16.42
N ASP A 59 29.92 2.02 -15.30
CA ASP A 59 29.33 2.95 -14.36
C ASP A 59 28.92 4.20 -15.15
N THR A 60 27.60 4.37 -15.32
CA THR A 60 27.04 5.56 -15.94
C THR A 60 26.67 6.52 -14.82
N GLU A 61 27.36 7.66 -14.78
CA GLU A 61 27.12 8.70 -13.81
C GLU A 61 26.48 9.90 -14.51
N VAL A 62 25.28 10.26 -14.05
CA VAL A 62 24.54 11.43 -14.53
C VAL A 62 24.27 12.35 -13.35
N THR A 63 24.51 13.64 -13.53
CA THR A 63 24.03 14.66 -12.59
C THR A 63 22.67 15.13 -13.07
N ALA A 64 21.64 14.87 -12.29
CA ALA A 64 20.29 15.38 -12.53
C ALA A 64 20.04 16.56 -11.59
N GLY A 65 19.43 17.64 -12.07
CA GLY A 65 19.06 18.76 -11.21
C GLY A 65 18.37 19.91 -11.93
N THR A 66 17.85 20.83 -11.14
CA THR A 66 17.22 22.07 -11.62
C THR A 66 18.26 23.08 -12.14
N ASP A 67 17.86 23.95 -13.08
CA ASP A 67 18.74 24.97 -13.68
C ASP A 67 19.41 25.93 -12.67
N ASP A 68 18.80 26.10 -11.49
CA ASP A 68 19.33 26.91 -10.39
C ASP A 68 20.22 26.13 -9.41
N GLY A 69 20.38 24.82 -9.62
CA GLY A 69 21.20 23.92 -8.80
C GLY A 69 20.62 23.65 -7.40
N ALA A 70 19.40 24.09 -7.10
CA ALA A 70 18.79 23.97 -5.77
C ALA A 70 18.38 22.53 -5.42
N SER A 71 18.25 21.63 -6.41
CA SER A 71 17.92 20.22 -6.20
C SER A 71 18.75 19.37 -7.17
N ALA A 72 20.03 19.18 -6.85
CA ALA A 72 20.95 18.39 -7.65
C ALA A 72 21.28 17.06 -6.96
N ALA A 73 21.33 15.98 -7.74
CA ALA A 73 21.76 14.67 -7.31
C ALA A 73 22.66 14.02 -8.36
N THR A 74 23.59 13.20 -7.88
CA THR A 74 24.40 12.31 -8.71
C THR A 74 23.75 10.93 -8.70
N ILE A 75 23.38 10.44 -9.88
CA ILE A 75 22.83 9.10 -10.08
C ILE A 75 23.92 8.26 -10.72
N ARG A 76 24.38 7.24 -10.00
CA ARG A 76 25.33 6.24 -10.48
C ARG A 76 24.58 4.93 -10.66
N ARG A 77 24.55 4.36 -11.85
CA ARG A 77 23.96 3.02 -12.07
C ARG A 77 25.05 1.96 -12.14
N THR A 78 24.87 0.87 -11.41
CA THR A 78 25.77 -0.30 -11.37
C THR A 78 25.18 -1.47 -12.16
N ALA A 79 25.70 -2.69 -11.96
CA ALA A 79 25.14 -3.90 -12.54
C ALA A 79 23.61 -3.99 -12.32
N ASP A 80 22.92 -4.58 -13.29
CA ASP A 80 21.45 -4.69 -13.34
C ASP A 80 20.69 -3.34 -13.36
N GLY A 81 21.42 -2.22 -13.48
CA GLY A 81 20.85 -0.88 -13.61
C GLY A 81 20.46 -0.23 -12.28
N VAL A 82 20.83 -0.81 -11.14
CA VAL A 82 20.45 -0.30 -9.82
C VAL A 82 20.99 1.13 -9.61
N PRO A 83 20.13 2.13 -9.31
CA PRO A 83 20.57 3.48 -9.04
C PRO A 83 21.13 3.63 -7.63
N HIS A 84 22.30 4.25 -7.55
CA HIS A 84 22.92 4.74 -6.34
C HIS A 84 22.90 6.26 -6.39
N ILE A 85 22.07 6.87 -5.55
CA ILE A 85 21.76 8.30 -5.57
C ILE A 85 22.48 8.99 -4.42
N VAL A 86 23.27 10.00 -4.77
CA VAL A 86 24.01 10.83 -3.81
C VAL A 86 23.53 12.27 -3.94
N ALA A 87 23.21 12.90 -2.81
CA ALA A 87 22.85 14.32 -2.75
C ALA A 87 23.36 14.99 -1.47
N GLU A 88 23.34 16.32 -1.43
CA GLU A 88 23.78 17.10 -0.25
C GLU A 88 22.68 17.24 0.82
N ASP A 89 21.41 17.12 0.43
CA ASP A 89 20.25 17.23 1.29
C ASP A 89 19.10 16.33 0.82
N LEU A 90 17.98 16.35 1.57
CA LEU A 90 16.82 15.51 1.32
C LEU A 90 16.05 15.91 0.06
N GLY A 91 16.04 17.19 -0.29
CA GLY A 91 15.40 17.66 -1.53
C GLY A 91 16.13 17.16 -2.76
N GLY A 92 17.47 17.28 -2.78
CA GLY A 92 18.29 16.69 -3.83
C GLY A 92 18.17 15.16 -3.85
N LEU A 93 18.18 14.50 -2.70
CA LEU A 93 18.04 13.03 -2.62
C LEU A 93 16.72 12.56 -3.22
N GLY A 94 15.62 13.23 -2.85
CA GLY A 94 14.30 13.01 -3.41
C GLY A 94 14.29 13.22 -4.92
N PHE A 95 14.87 14.33 -5.40
CA PHE A 95 14.98 14.65 -6.82
C PHE A 95 15.69 13.54 -7.61
N GLY A 96 16.86 13.10 -7.16
CA GLY A 96 17.59 12.02 -7.82
C GLY A 96 16.80 10.71 -7.84
N TYR A 97 16.06 10.41 -6.76
CA TYR A 97 15.23 9.21 -6.70
C TYR A 97 14.03 9.31 -7.65
N GLY A 98 13.26 10.40 -7.59
CA GLY A 98 12.13 10.62 -8.48
C GLY A 98 12.53 10.54 -9.96
N TYR A 99 13.67 11.13 -10.33
CA TYR A 99 14.20 11.09 -11.70
C TYR A 99 14.57 9.67 -12.14
N ALA A 100 15.41 8.97 -11.36
CA ALA A 100 15.82 7.60 -11.68
C ALA A 100 14.61 6.63 -11.73
N PHE A 101 13.66 6.82 -10.81
CA PHE A 101 12.44 6.03 -10.78
C PHE A 101 11.56 6.30 -12.00
N ALA A 102 11.39 7.56 -12.41
CA ALA A 102 10.59 7.90 -13.59
C ALA A 102 11.18 7.29 -14.86
N GLU A 103 12.50 7.30 -15.00
CA GLU A 103 13.22 6.65 -16.09
C GLU A 103 12.86 5.16 -16.25
N ASP A 104 12.69 4.47 -15.13
CA ASP A 104 12.49 3.02 -15.11
C ASP A 104 11.02 2.59 -15.03
N GLN A 105 10.19 3.35 -14.30
CA GLN A 105 8.89 2.88 -13.78
C GLN A 105 7.74 3.91 -13.86
N ALA A 106 7.90 5.03 -14.59
CA ALA A 106 6.92 6.12 -14.62
C ALA A 106 5.47 5.67 -14.82
N CYS A 107 5.21 4.80 -15.81
CA CYS A 107 3.86 4.37 -16.14
C CYS A 107 3.09 3.74 -14.97
N SER A 108 3.75 2.96 -14.12
CA SER A 108 3.10 2.33 -12.98
C SER A 108 2.69 3.35 -11.92
N LEU A 109 3.52 4.37 -11.66
CA LEU A 109 3.17 5.39 -10.68
C LEU A 109 2.09 6.33 -11.23
N ILE A 110 2.19 6.79 -12.47
CA ILE A 110 1.18 7.67 -13.08
C ILE A 110 -0.20 7.01 -13.06
N ASP A 111 -0.28 5.72 -13.39
CA ASP A 111 -1.54 4.96 -13.32
C ASP A 111 -2.13 4.90 -11.90
N MET A 112 -1.29 4.85 -10.86
CA MET A 112 -1.74 4.96 -9.46
C MET A 112 -2.15 6.38 -9.08
N ILE A 113 -1.48 7.40 -9.63
CA ILE A 113 -1.83 8.80 -9.43
C ILE A 113 -3.21 9.09 -10.03
N VAL A 114 -3.48 8.57 -11.24
CA VAL A 114 -4.81 8.60 -11.86
C VAL A 114 -5.88 7.93 -10.97
N GLN A 115 -5.55 6.80 -10.34
CA GLN A 115 -6.45 6.13 -9.40
C GLN A 115 -6.75 6.97 -8.17
N VAL A 116 -5.75 7.57 -7.52
CA VAL A 116 -6.00 8.38 -6.30
C VAL A 116 -6.72 9.68 -6.58
N ARG A 117 -6.61 10.20 -7.81
CA ARG A 117 -7.48 11.27 -8.33
C ARG A 117 -8.93 10.83 -8.58
N SER A 118 -9.23 9.52 -8.48
CA SER A 118 -10.52 8.92 -8.82
C SER A 118 -10.89 9.11 -10.30
N GLU A 119 -9.89 8.96 -11.18
CA GLU A 119 -10.02 9.17 -12.63
C GLU A 119 -9.71 7.91 -13.46
N ARG A 120 -9.48 6.75 -12.83
CA ARG A 120 -9.05 5.55 -13.57
C ARG A 120 -10.12 5.10 -14.56
N ALA A 121 -11.40 5.18 -14.19
CA ALA A 121 -12.52 4.84 -15.04
C ALA A 121 -12.68 5.80 -16.23
N ARG A 122 -12.29 7.06 -16.08
CA ARG A 122 -12.29 8.06 -17.16
C ARG A 122 -11.36 7.66 -18.30
N TRP A 123 -10.26 7.00 -17.98
CA TRP A 123 -9.20 6.69 -18.94
C TRP A 123 -9.20 5.23 -19.40
N HIS A 124 -9.71 4.32 -18.58
CA HIS A 124 -9.66 2.88 -18.82
C HIS A 124 -11.05 2.21 -18.89
N GLY A 125 -12.12 3.00 -18.76
CA GLY A 125 -13.49 2.49 -18.62
C GLY A 125 -13.71 1.87 -17.24
N ALA A 126 -14.89 1.27 -17.02
CA ALA A 126 -15.24 0.72 -15.70
C ALA A 126 -14.27 -0.35 -15.17
N GLY A 127 -13.44 -0.93 -16.04
CA GLY A 127 -12.49 -1.99 -15.70
C GLY A 127 -13.15 -3.36 -15.65
N PRO A 128 -12.36 -4.43 -15.42
CA PRO A 128 -12.91 -5.76 -15.20
C PRO A 128 -13.87 -5.75 -14.00
N ASP A 129 -15.08 -6.28 -14.19
CA ASP A 129 -16.13 -6.36 -13.17
C ASP A 129 -16.41 -5.01 -12.47
N ASP A 130 -16.34 -3.91 -13.23
CA ASP A 130 -16.53 -2.52 -12.77
C ASP A 130 -15.52 -2.04 -11.70
N ARG A 131 -14.42 -2.78 -11.51
CA ARG A 131 -13.45 -2.54 -10.42
C ARG A 131 -12.81 -1.15 -10.42
N TYR A 132 -12.58 -0.54 -11.59
CA TYR A 132 -12.03 0.82 -11.68
C TYR A 132 -13.10 1.86 -11.36
N LEU A 133 -14.34 1.66 -11.82
CA LEU A 133 -15.47 2.51 -11.45
C LEU A 133 -15.71 2.49 -9.93
N HIS A 134 -15.75 1.29 -9.33
CA HIS A 134 -15.93 1.16 -7.89
C HIS A 134 -14.77 1.80 -7.11
N ALA A 135 -13.53 1.64 -7.58
CA ALA A 135 -12.38 2.30 -6.96
C ALA A 135 -12.52 3.81 -6.95
N ASP A 136 -12.83 4.42 -8.09
CA ASP A 136 -12.96 5.86 -8.22
C ASP A 136 -14.11 6.39 -7.35
N LEU A 137 -15.27 5.72 -7.34
CA LEU A 137 -16.41 6.11 -6.51
C LEU A 137 -16.06 6.08 -5.01
N VAL A 138 -15.38 5.02 -4.56
CA VAL A 138 -15.02 4.85 -3.15
C VAL A 138 -13.92 5.82 -2.74
N TYR A 139 -12.90 6.02 -3.57
CA TYR A 139 -11.79 6.94 -3.28
C TYR A 139 -12.27 8.39 -3.24
N ALA A 140 -13.16 8.77 -4.16
CA ALA A 140 -13.79 10.08 -4.15
C ALA A 140 -14.63 10.29 -2.88
N ALA A 141 -15.45 9.31 -2.49
CA ALA A 141 -16.28 9.42 -1.28
C ALA A 141 -15.47 9.38 0.03
N LEU A 142 -14.35 8.65 0.06
CA LEU A 142 -13.42 8.68 1.19
C LEU A 142 -12.69 10.02 1.29
N GLY A 143 -12.65 10.81 0.22
CA GLY A 143 -11.95 12.09 0.19
C GLY A 143 -10.43 11.89 0.29
N ILE A 144 -9.88 10.92 -0.45
CA ILE A 144 -8.46 10.56 -0.39
C ILE A 144 -7.57 11.77 -0.71
N MET A 145 -7.89 12.53 -1.77
CA MET A 145 -7.15 13.74 -2.14
C MET A 145 -7.28 14.87 -1.11
N ASP A 146 -8.48 15.09 -0.57
CA ASP A 146 -8.72 16.12 0.46
C ASP A 146 -7.96 15.80 1.76
N THR A 147 -7.94 14.52 2.14
CA THR A 147 -7.19 14.01 3.28
C THR A 147 -5.69 14.21 3.05
N ALA A 148 -5.18 13.82 1.88
CA ALA A 148 -3.79 13.99 1.52
C ALA A 148 -3.33 15.45 1.51
N GLN A 149 -4.19 16.40 1.13
CA GLN A 149 -3.89 17.83 1.21
C GLN A 149 -3.65 18.29 2.66
N THR A 150 -4.38 17.70 3.61
CA THR A 150 -4.25 17.98 5.05
C THR A 150 -3.01 17.29 5.62
N GLU A 151 -2.82 16.00 5.30
CA GLU A 151 -1.67 15.20 5.76
C GLU A 151 -0.35 15.77 5.21
N TYR A 152 -0.29 16.14 3.93
CA TYR A 152 0.89 16.79 3.33
C TYR A 152 1.28 18.08 4.06
N ALA A 153 0.31 18.91 4.44
CA ALA A 153 0.56 20.14 5.18
C ALA A 153 1.06 19.89 6.63
N ALA A 154 0.88 18.68 7.15
CA ALA A 154 1.27 18.27 8.49
C ALA A 154 2.55 17.41 8.53
N LEU A 155 3.11 17.03 7.37
CA LEU A 155 4.32 16.21 7.29
C LEU A 155 5.48 16.81 8.08
N ASP A 156 6.34 15.93 8.59
CA ASP A 156 7.65 16.34 9.08
C ASP A 156 8.40 17.13 7.98
N PRO A 157 9.00 18.30 8.31
CA PRO A 157 9.63 19.14 7.29
C PRO A 157 10.78 18.48 6.52
N ASP A 158 11.47 17.51 7.11
CA ASP A 158 12.53 16.78 6.42
C ASP A 158 11.93 15.77 5.43
N LEU A 159 10.85 15.07 5.81
CA LEU A 159 10.11 14.21 4.90
C LEU A 159 9.45 15.02 3.77
N ALA A 160 8.87 16.18 4.07
CA ALA A 160 8.29 17.06 3.05
C ALA A 160 9.30 17.44 1.97
N GLN A 161 10.54 17.79 2.36
CA GLN A 161 11.62 18.07 1.40
C GLN A 161 11.92 16.86 0.50
N LEU A 162 11.92 15.65 1.05
CA LEU A 162 12.14 14.42 0.29
C LEU A 162 11.02 14.16 -0.72
N VAL A 163 9.75 14.32 -0.30
CA VAL A 163 8.58 14.13 -1.18
C VAL A 163 8.53 15.21 -2.27
N ASP A 164 8.81 16.47 -1.92
CA ASP A 164 8.88 17.58 -2.86
C ASP A 164 9.96 17.34 -3.92
N GLY A 165 11.15 16.92 -3.47
CA GLY A 165 12.24 16.52 -4.34
C GLY A 165 11.81 15.38 -5.28
N TYR A 166 11.19 14.33 -4.74
CA TYR A 166 10.74 13.18 -5.53
C TYR A 166 9.78 13.58 -6.66
N ALA A 167 8.76 14.36 -6.35
CA ALA A 167 7.84 14.86 -7.38
C ALA A 167 8.56 15.71 -8.43
N ALA A 168 9.44 16.63 -8.01
CA ALA A 168 10.20 17.49 -8.91
C ALA A 168 11.16 16.70 -9.83
N GLY A 169 11.81 15.66 -9.30
CA GLY A 169 12.69 14.79 -10.08
C GLY A 169 11.93 13.95 -11.10
N PHE A 170 10.76 13.43 -10.70
CA PHE A 170 9.87 12.69 -11.59
C PHE A 170 9.40 13.57 -12.76
N ASP A 171 8.93 14.78 -12.45
CA ASP A 171 8.45 15.73 -13.44
C ASP A 171 9.58 16.22 -14.36
N ALA A 172 10.80 16.39 -13.83
CA ALA A 172 11.96 16.77 -14.64
C ALA A 172 12.29 15.73 -15.71
N TYR A 173 12.21 14.44 -15.38
CA TYR A 173 12.36 13.38 -16.39
C TYR A 173 11.23 13.42 -17.43
N LEU A 174 9.99 13.60 -16.98
CA LEU A 174 8.83 13.68 -17.87
C LEU A 174 8.92 14.87 -18.84
N ASP A 175 9.39 16.02 -18.37
CA ASP A 175 9.63 17.22 -19.19
C ASP A 175 10.74 17.00 -20.23
N GLU A 176 11.78 16.23 -19.87
CA GLU A 176 12.88 15.91 -20.77
C GLU A 176 12.44 15.03 -21.95
N VAL A 177 11.70 13.96 -21.66
CA VAL A 177 11.34 12.96 -22.67
C VAL A 177 9.98 13.21 -23.33
N GLY A 178 9.12 13.99 -22.67
CA GLY A 178 7.71 14.16 -23.04
C GLY A 178 6.88 12.88 -22.89
N PRO A 179 5.55 12.96 -23.02
CA PRO A 179 4.68 11.79 -22.83
C PRO A 179 4.98 10.65 -23.82
N ASP A 180 5.41 10.97 -25.04
CA ASP A 180 5.74 9.98 -26.08
C ASP A 180 7.12 9.31 -25.87
N GLY A 181 8.01 9.95 -25.09
CA GLY A 181 9.37 9.48 -24.86
C GLY A 181 9.53 8.60 -23.60
N LEU A 182 8.46 8.42 -22.82
CA LEU A 182 8.48 7.56 -21.65
C LEU A 182 8.83 6.11 -22.00
N ASN A 183 9.65 5.49 -21.17
CA ASN A 183 9.86 4.06 -21.21
C ASN A 183 8.69 3.34 -20.52
N GLY A 184 7.84 2.65 -21.29
CA GLY A 184 6.77 1.81 -20.74
C GLY A 184 5.50 1.76 -21.59
N TRP A 185 4.50 1.05 -21.07
CA TRP A 185 3.24 0.73 -21.76
C TRP A 185 2.29 1.94 -21.93
N CYS A 186 2.57 3.04 -21.23
CA CYS A 186 1.74 4.25 -21.22
C CYS A 186 2.25 5.37 -22.15
N ALA A 187 3.36 5.16 -22.87
CA ALA A 187 3.93 6.19 -23.74
C ALA A 187 2.88 6.75 -24.71
N GLY A 188 2.76 8.08 -24.74
CA GLY A 188 1.80 8.83 -25.55
C GLY A 188 0.34 8.76 -25.07
N ALA A 189 0.05 8.11 -23.94
CA ALA A 189 -1.30 8.04 -23.42
C ALA A 189 -1.76 9.43 -22.87
N PRO A 190 -3.04 9.80 -23.07
CA PRO A 190 -3.53 11.16 -22.76
C PRO A 190 -3.60 11.48 -21.26
N TRP A 191 -3.48 10.47 -20.41
CA TRP A 191 -3.46 10.59 -18.95
C TRP A 191 -2.04 10.65 -18.37
N VAL A 192 -1.00 10.54 -19.22
CA VAL A 192 0.37 10.80 -18.81
C VAL A 192 0.54 12.29 -18.54
N GLY A 193 0.99 12.61 -17.32
CA GLY A 193 1.19 13.98 -16.89
C GLY A 193 2.02 14.06 -15.60
N PRO A 194 2.34 15.30 -15.18
CA PRO A 194 3.12 15.54 -13.98
C PRO A 194 2.39 15.05 -12.72
N ILE A 195 3.17 14.83 -11.67
CA ILE A 195 2.71 14.41 -10.34
C ILE A 195 3.00 15.48 -9.30
N THR A 196 2.20 15.53 -8.24
CA THR A 196 2.40 16.49 -7.16
C THR A 196 2.73 15.79 -5.84
N PRO A 197 3.39 16.48 -4.88
CA PRO A 197 3.63 15.95 -3.54
C PRO A 197 2.35 15.52 -2.81
N VAL A 198 1.24 16.25 -3.01
CA VAL A 198 -0.07 15.90 -2.43
C VAL A 198 -0.58 14.57 -3.00
N GLU A 199 -0.41 14.33 -4.30
CA GLU A 199 -0.83 13.07 -4.92
C GLU A 199 0.05 11.89 -4.51
N LEU A 200 1.34 12.12 -4.25
CA LEU A 200 2.20 11.13 -3.64
C LEU A 200 1.71 10.76 -2.24
N VAL A 201 1.35 11.74 -1.40
CA VAL A 201 0.75 11.47 -0.08
C VAL A 201 -0.58 10.72 -0.20
N ALA A 202 -1.43 11.08 -1.16
CA ALA A 202 -2.66 10.37 -1.46
C ALA A 202 -2.39 8.90 -1.86
N TYR A 203 -1.35 8.68 -2.66
CA TYR A 203 -0.90 7.34 -3.02
C TYR A 203 -0.41 6.55 -1.81
N TYR A 204 0.39 7.15 -0.92
CA TYR A 204 0.82 6.47 0.31
C TYR A 204 -0.35 6.11 1.21
N LYS A 205 -1.37 6.98 1.29
CA LYS A 205 -2.61 6.68 2.00
C LYS A 205 -3.33 5.48 1.39
N SER A 206 -3.42 5.42 0.07
CA SER A 206 -4.03 4.27 -0.61
C SER A 206 -3.30 2.95 -0.31
N LEU A 207 -1.96 2.98 -0.20
CA LEU A 207 -1.17 1.82 0.24
C LEU A 207 -1.51 1.41 1.68
N ALA A 208 -1.78 2.37 2.57
CA ALA A 208 -2.18 2.10 3.96
C ALA A 208 -3.56 1.42 4.06
N LEU A 209 -4.48 1.81 3.20
CA LEU A 209 -5.87 1.31 3.15
C LEU A 209 -6.00 0.00 2.38
N ARG A 210 -4.93 -0.43 1.69
CA ARG A 210 -4.94 -1.62 0.83
C ARG A 210 -5.33 -2.92 1.56
N ALA A 211 -4.96 -3.08 2.82
CA ALA A 211 -5.21 -4.32 3.55
C ALA A 211 -6.66 -4.45 4.10
N SER A 212 -7.53 -3.51 3.75
CA SER A 212 -8.84 -3.33 4.36
C SER A 212 -9.87 -2.82 3.34
N ILE A 213 -9.64 -1.66 2.73
CA ILE A 213 -10.56 -1.06 1.75
C ILE A 213 -10.47 -1.78 0.41
N ASP A 214 -9.28 -2.03 -0.14
CA ASP A 214 -9.12 -2.58 -1.49
C ASP A 214 -9.83 -3.93 -1.74
N PRO A 215 -9.82 -4.90 -0.80
CA PRO A 215 -10.53 -6.17 -0.98
C PRO A 215 -12.05 -6.03 -0.87
N LEU A 216 -12.54 -4.92 -0.29
CA LEU A 216 -13.95 -4.72 0.04
C LEU A 216 -14.63 -3.63 -0.79
N ILE A 217 -13.87 -2.97 -1.67
CA ILE A 217 -14.27 -1.76 -2.37
C ILE A 217 -15.51 -1.92 -3.26
N ASP A 218 -15.70 -3.09 -3.87
CA ASP A 218 -16.88 -3.38 -4.68
C ASP A 218 -18.12 -3.42 -3.78
N TYR A 219 -18.02 -4.05 -2.60
CA TYR A 219 -19.09 -4.12 -1.61
C TYR A 219 -19.38 -2.76 -0.94
N ILE A 220 -18.38 -1.88 -0.85
CA ILE A 220 -18.57 -0.50 -0.40
C ILE A 220 -19.30 0.31 -1.48
N ALA A 221 -18.88 0.19 -2.74
CA ALA A 221 -19.41 0.96 -3.85
C ALA A 221 -20.91 0.69 -4.11
N ILE A 222 -21.33 -0.56 -3.97
CA ILE A 222 -22.71 -0.98 -4.23
C ILE A 222 -23.64 -0.85 -3.01
N ALA A 223 -23.11 -0.54 -1.83
CA ALA A 223 -23.88 -0.51 -0.60
C ALA A 223 -24.98 0.55 -0.65
N THR A 224 -26.23 0.09 -0.67
CA THR A 224 -27.41 0.96 -0.72
C THR A 224 -28.51 0.45 0.22
N PRO A 225 -29.27 1.34 0.88
CA PRO A 225 -30.39 0.93 1.71
C PRO A 225 -31.46 0.25 0.84
N PRO A 226 -32.18 -0.77 1.35
CA PRO A 226 -33.28 -1.38 0.64
C PRO A 226 -34.33 -0.33 0.28
N VAL A 227 -34.71 -0.27 -1.00
CA VAL A 227 -35.77 0.62 -1.45
C VAL A 227 -37.11 0.00 -1.05
N THR A 228 -37.94 0.74 -0.32
CA THR A 228 -39.27 0.29 0.14
C THR A 228 -40.28 -0.01 -0.98
N GLU A 229 -39.97 0.28 -2.26
CA GLU A 229 -40.90 0.11 -3.40
C GLU A 229 -40.35 -0.61 -4.65
N ALA A 230 -39.18 -1.27 -4.63
CA ALA A 230 -38.65 -1.93 -5.86
C ALA A 230 -38.30 -3.41 -5.69
N SER A 231 -39.34 -4.23 -5.54
CA SER A 231 -39.34 -5.65 -5.90
C SER A 231 -39.30 -5.83 -7.43
N GLU A 232 -38.24 -5.39 -8.12
CA GLU A 232 -38.02 -5.72 -9.55
C GLU A 232 -36.54 -5.86 -9.95
N ARG A 233 -35.60 -5.96 -9.00
CA ARG A 233 -34.27 -6.53 -9.31
C ARG A 233 -34.33 -8.03 -9.00
N GLY A 234 -34.71 -8.80 -10.00
CA GLY A 234 -34.77 -10.25 -9.93
C GLY A 234 -33.38 -10.86 -9.74
N ASP A 235 -33.00 -11.09 -8.48
CA ASP A 235 -32.44 -12.36 -8.06
C ASP A 235 -32.84 -12.59 -6.59
N ASP A 236 -33.71 -13.57 -6.40
CA ASP A 236 -34.33 -13.95 -5.14
C ASP A 236 -33.58 -15.18 -4.61
N THR A 237 -32.36 -15.02 -4.07
CA THR A 237 -31.72 -16.04 -3.22
C THR A 237 -30.65 -15.49 -2.24
N ALA A 238 -30.94 -14.43 -1.51
CA ALA A 238 -30.43 -14.30 -0.13
C ALA A 238 -31.23 -13.22 0.58
N THR A 239 -32.09 -13.61 1.52
CA THR A 239 -32.32 -12.74 2.67
C THR A 239 -30.94 -12.56 3.30
N PRO A 240 -30.37 -11.35 3.39
CA PRO A 240 -29.09 -11.18 4.06
C PRO A 240 -29.32 -11.61 5.51
N ASN A 241 -28.81 -12.78 5.86
CA ASN A 241 -28.94 -13.31 7.19
C ASN A 241 -27.68 -12.86 7.92
N ALA A 242 -27.83 -11.88 8.81
CA ALA A 242 -26.75 -11.42 9.69
C ALA A 242 -26.06 -12.58 10.44
N ASP A 243 -26.69 -13.76 10.51
CA ASP A 243 -26.19 -14.99 11.14
C ASP A 243 -25.48 -15.97 10.17
N SER A 244 -25.15 -15.58 8.94
CA SER A 244 -24.44 -16.47 7.99
C SER A 244 -22.98 -16.66 8.39
N GLU A 245 -22.68 -17.76 9.10
CA GLU A 245 -21.30 -18.11 9.52
C GLU A 245 -20.32 -18.19 8.33
N ASP A 246 -20.76 -18.73 7.19
CA ASP A 246 -19.94 -18.84 5.99
C ASP A 246 -19.60 -17.46 5.40
N ALA A 247 -20.57 -16.53 5.35
CA ALA A 247 -20.32 -15.20 4.84
C ALA A 247 -19.39 -14.38 5.74
N TRP A 248 -19.49 -14.57 7.07
CA TRP A 248 -18.54 -13.98 8.02
C TRP A 248 -17.14 -14.56 7.89
N ALA A 249 -17.03 -15.88 7.64
CA ALA A 249 -15.76 -16.52 7.37
C ALA A 249 -15.13 -16.00 6.08
N GLU A 250 -15.91 -15.82 5.01
CA GLU A 250 -15.45 -15.24 3.75
C GLU A 250 -15.02 -13.78 3.89
N LEU A 251 -15.81 -12.94 4.58
CA LEU A 251 -15.43 -11.55 4.87
C LEU A 251 -14.14 -11.46 5.70
N GLY A 252 -14.00 -12.34 6.70
CA GLY A 252 -12.78 -12.42 7.52
C GLY A 252 -11.58 -13.03 6.79
N ALA A 253 -11.83 -13.81 5.74
CA ALA A 253 -10.84 -14.41 4.86
C ALA A 253 -10.65 -13.66 3.55
N ALA A 254 -11.18 -12.43 3.43
CA ALA A 254 -10.89 -11.50 2.35
C ALA A 254 -9.41 -11.08 2.42
N ASP A 255 -8.54 -12.04 2.12
CA ASP A 255 -7.10 -11.93 2.11
C ASP A 255 -6.65 -11.47 0.72
N SER A 256 -5.71 -10.56 0.72
CA SER A 256 -4.97 -10.13 -0.46
C SER A 256 -4.23 -11.26 -1.20
N GLY A 257 -4.07 -12.44 -0.57
CA GLY A 257 -3.31 -13.58 -1.09
C GLY A 257 -1.79 -13.35 -1.06
N LEU A 258 -1.35 -12.27 -0.41
CA LEU A 258 0.06 -11.90 -0.28
C LEU A 258 0.73 -12.68 0.85
N ALA A 259 1.99 -13.03 0.65
CA ALA A 259 2.81 -13.74 1.64
C ALA A 259 4.25 -13.23 1.59
N SER A 260 5.08 -13.66 2.53
CA SER A 260 6.52 -13.39 2.51
C SER A 260 7.25 -14.39 3.42
N ASN A 261 8.55 -14.56 3.19
CA ASN A 261 9.47 -15.13 4.18
C ASN A 261 10.37 -14.02 4.76
N GLY A 262 10.71 -14.14 6.04
CA GLY A 262 11.66 -13.23 6.70
C GLY A 262 12.38 -13.92 7.85
N TRP A 263 13.72 -13.98 7.82
CA TRP A 263 14.53 -14.61 8.88
C TRP A 263 15.52 -13.60 9.46
N ALA A 264 15.68 -13.60 10.79
CA ALA A 264 16.76 -12.91 11.49
C ALA A 264 17.58 -13.94 12.27
N ILE A 265 18.86 -14.05 11.97
CA ILE A 265 19.76 -15.06 12.53
C ILE A 265 20.78 -14.34 13.42
N GLY A 266 20.71 -14.62 14.71
CA GLY A 266 21.64 -14.06 15.69
C GLY A 266 23.06 -14.63 15.54
N PRO A 267 24.08 -13.92 16.04
CA PRO A 267 25.49 -14.24 15.81
C PRO A 267 25.90 -15.61 16.39
N ASP A 268 25.24 -16.07 17.45
CA ASP A 268 25.48 -17.40 18.04
C ASP A 268 25.05 -18.57 17.12
N ARG A 269 24.42 -18.26 15.98
CA ARG A 269 23.94 -19.22 14.98
C ARG A 269 24.62 -19.06 13.62
N THR A 270 25.64 -18.19 13.51
CA THR A 270 26.39 -17.94 12.28
C THR A 270 27.86 -18.36 12.45
N ALA A 271 28.52 -18.77 11.37
CA ALA A 271 29.86 -19.36 11.44
C ALA A 271 30.95 -18.34 11.82
N ASP A 272 30.77 -17.08 11.42
CA ASP A 272 31.70 -15.98 11.63
C ASP A 272 31.29 -15.04 12.79
N GLY A 273 30.12 -15.29 13.41
CA GLY A 273 29.58 -14.45 14.48
C GLY A 273 28.94 -13.15 13.99
N THR A 274 28.68 -13.00 12.69
CA THR A 274 27.94 -11.86 12.13
C THR A 274 26.45 -12.18 12.08
N SER A 275 25.58 -11.27 12.53
CA SER A 275 24.12 -11.45 12.37
C SER A 275 23.73 -11.44 10.90
N MET A 276 22.72 -12.23 10.51
CA MET A 276 22.20 -12.26 9.14
C MET A 276 20.71 -11.95 9.11
N ILE A 277 20.25 -11.33 8.02
CA ILE A 277 18.83 -11.18 7.70
C ILE A 277 18.54 -11.79 6.32
N VAL A 278 17.35 -12.37 6.18
CA VAL A 278 16.79 -12.76 4.88
C VAL A 278 15.48 -12.03 4.73
N GLY A 279 15.38 -11.15 3.74
CA GLY A 279 14.13 -10.56 3.30
C GLY A 279 13.66 -11.21 2.01
N ASN A 280 12.44 -11.74 1.98
CA ASN A 280 11.89 -12.40 0.80
C ASN A 280 10.38 -12.14 0.68
N PRO A 281 9.98 -10.92 0.29
CA PRO A 281 8.57 -10.58 0.07
C PRO A 281 8.00 -11.30 -1.16
N HIS A 282 6.76 -11.82 -1.08
CA HIS A 282 6.05 -12.43 -2.22
C HIS A 282 4.92 -11.52 -2.69
N PHE A 283 5.27 -10.62 -3.60
CA PHE A 283 4.36 -9.65 -4.19
C PHE A 283 4.16 -9.92 -5.70
N PRO A 284 3.09 -9.40 -6.32
CA PRO A 284 2.85 -9.56 -7.75
C PRO A 284 4.02 -9.04 -8.59
N TRP A 285 4.28 -9.73 -9.71
CA TRP A 285 5.35 -9.36 -10.65
C TRP A 285 4.97 -8.24 -11.61
N GLU A 286 3.71 -7.79 -11.58
CA GLU A 286 3.15 -6.76 -12.43
C GLU A 286 2.39 -5.72 -11.58
N GLY A 287 2.20 -4.53 -12.13
CA GLY A 287 1.49 -3.44 -11.46
C GLY A 287 2.34 -2.68 -10.44
N ALA A 288 1.67 -1.91 -9.58
CA ALA A 288 2.29 -0.95 -8.66
C ALA A 288 2.88 -1.56 -7.38
N LEU A 289 2.62 -2.83 -7.12
CA LEU A 289 3.06 -3.53 -5.91
C LEU A 289 4.45 -4.17 -6.04
N ARG A 290 5.14 -3.87 -7.14
CA ARG A 290 6.52 -4.30 -7.37
C ARG A 290 7.46 -3.48 -6.48
N PHE A 291 8.65 -4.02 -6.29
CA PHE A 291 9.72 -3.34 -5.58
C PHE A 291 10.69 -2.67 -6.56
N TYR A 292 11.21 -1.51 -6.19
CA TYR A 292 12.29 -0.82 -6.87
C TYR A 292 13.52 -0.80 -5.95
N GLU A 293 14.64 -1.35 -6.42
CA GLU A 293 15.90 -1.42 -5.68
C GLU A 293 16.70 -0.13 -5.88
N VAL A 294 17.27 0.41 -4.79
CA VAL A 294 17.92 1.72 -4.78
C VAL A 294 18.89 1.85 -3.59
N GLN A 295 19.96 2.63 -3.78
CA GLN A 295 20.74 3.19 -2.67
C GLN A 295 20.52 4.70 -2.57
N LEU A 296 20.27 5.19 -1.36
CA LEU A 296 20.06 6.60 -1.06
C LEU A 296 21.14 7.09 -0.09
N THR A 297 21.93 8.08 -0.51
CA THR A 297 23.08 8.59 0.25
C THR A 297 23.06 10.11 0.41
N ILE A 298 23.15 10.57 1.65
CA ILE A 298 23.56 11.94 2.01
C ILE A 298 24.85 11.82 2.83
N PRO A 299 26.02 12.22 2.30
CA PRO A 299 27.31 12.00 2.97
C PRO A 299 27.34 12.47 4.42
N GLY A 300 27.66 11.55 5.34
CA GLY A 300 27.74 11.83 6.78
C GLY A 300 26.39 11.95 7.50
N ARG A 301 25.27 11.68 6.82
CA ARG A 301 23.91 11.76 7.39
C ARG A 301 23.09 10.49 7.15
N LEU A 302 23.06 9.99 5.91
CA LEU A 302 22.22 8.86 5.50
C LEU A 302 22.99 8.02 4.49
N ASP A 303 22.95 6.71 4.65
CA ASP A 303 23.39 5.76 3.64
C ASP A 303 22.57 4.48 3.82
N VAL A 304 21.59 4.26 2.94
CA VAL A 304 20.66 3.13 3.02
C VAL A 304 20.50 2.47 1.66
N TYR A 305 20.57 1.15 1.64
CA TYR A 305 20.38 0.31 0.46
C TYR A 305 19.19 -0.60 0.68
N GLY A 306 18.35 -0.78 -0.34
CA GLY A 306 17.30 -1.77 -0.29
C GLY A 306 16.29 -1.56 -1.39
N ALA A 307 15.04 -1.90 -1.10
CA ALA A 307 13.95 -1.79 -2.03
C ALA A 307 12.67 -1.23 -1.40
N SER A 308 11.86 -0.60 -2.25
CA SER A 308 10.62 0.08 -1.86
C SER A 308 9.50 -0.29 -2.79
N LEU A 309 8.26 -0.27 -2.29
CA LEU A 309 7.11 -0.29 -3.19
C LEU A 309 7.22 0.88 -4.17
N LEU A 310 6.79 0.66 -5.42
CA LEU A 310 6.92 1.67 -6.47
C LEU A 310 6.33 3.02 -6.02
N GLY A 311 7.05 4.13 -6.22
CA GLY A 311 6.57 5.47 -5.84
C GLY A 311 6.83 5.89 -4.40
N VAL A 312 7.24 4.97 -3.51
CA VAL A 312 7.56 5.29 -2.12
C VAL A 312 9.00 5.84 -2.02
N PRO A 313 9.23 7.01 -1.39
CA PRO A 313 10.49 7.76 -1.52
C PRO A 313 11.55 7.34 -0.49
N VAL A 314 11.27 6.29 0.28
CA VAL A 314 12.11 5.75 1.37
C VAL A 314 12.25 4.25 1.23
N VAL A 315 13.35 3.67 1.74
CA VAL A 315 13.63 2.22 1.69
C VAL A 315 12.71 1.45 2.65
N ASN A 316 11.78 0.64 2.12
CA ASN A 316 10.86 -0.13 2.96
C ASN A 316 11.49 -1.42 3.50
N ILE A 317 12.34 -2.09 2.71
CA ILE A 317 13.07 -3.31 3.08
C ILE A 317 14.51 -3.11 2.69
N GLY A 318 15.45 -3.21 3.63
CA GLY A 318 16.83 -2.90 3.33
C GLY A 318 17.77 -2.97 4.51
N PHE A 319 18.89 -2.27 4.38
CA PHE A 319 19.93 -2.19 5.38
C PHE A 319 20.75 -0.92 5.23
N ASN A 320 21.44 -0.57 6.31
CA ASN A 320 22.53 0.40 6.33
C ASN A 320 23.73 -0.21 7.09
N GLU A 321 24.74 0.59 7.38
CA GLU A 321 25.94 0.14 8.12
C GLU A 321 25.66 -0.37 9.55
N HIS A 322 24.46 -0.13 10.10
CA HIS A 322 24.13 -0.39 11.50
C HIS A 322 22.98 -1.37 11.72
N VAL A 323 22.01 -1.45 10.80
CA VAL A 323 20.81 -2.27 10.95
C VAL A 323 20.30 -2.75 9.60
N ALA A 324 19.62 -3.89 9.59
CA ALA A 324 18.91 -4.42 8.45
C ALA A 324 17.50 -4.87 8.86
N TRP A 325 16.52 -4.71 7.99
CA TRP A 325 15.12 -5.05 8.26
C TRP A 325 14.41 -5.60 7.01
N SER A 326 13.31 -6.30 7.26
CA SER A 326 12.41 -6.77 6.22
C SER A 326 10.98 -6.89 6.77
N HIS A 327 10.02 -7.16 5.90
CA HIS A 327 8.61 -7.23 6.25
C HIS A 327 7.96 -8.50 5.68
N THR A 328 7.04 -9.05 6.49
CA THR A 328 6.11 -10.09 6.05
C THR A 328 4.69 -9.62 6.25
N VAL A 329 3.77 -10.09 5.41
CA VAL A 329 2.33 -9.87 5.62
C VAL A 329 1.97 -10.40 7.01
N SER A 330 1.33 -9.57 7.82
CA SER A 330 0.88 -9.93 9.16
C SER A 330 -0.51 -10.55 9.10
N ALA A 331 -0.75 -11.60 9.88
CA ALA A 331 -2.09 -12.18 10.08
C ALA A 331 -3.02 -11.28 10.92
N GLY A 332 -2.52 -10.14 11.44
CA GLY A 332 -3.34 -9.20 12.18
C GLY A 332 -4.30 -8.44 11.26
N SER A 333 -5.60 -8.46 11.60
CA SER A 333 -6.62 -7.70 10.87
C SER A 333 -6.34 -6.20 10.89
N ARG A 334 -6.60 -5.53 9.77
CA ARG A 334 -6.47 -4.07 9.61
C ARG A 334 -7.79 -3.34 9.67
N PHE A 335 -8.90 -4.06 9.80
CA PHE A 335 -10.22 -3.48 10.02
C PHE A 335 -11.04 -4.28 11.02
N THR A 336 -12.09 -3.65 11.53
CA THR A 336 -13.17 -4.31 12.27
C THR A 336 -14.48 -4.03 11.55
N ALA A 337 -15.19 -5.10 11.18
CA ALA A 337 -16.57 -4.98 10.70
C ALA A 337 -17.53 -4.91 11.91
N TYR A 338 -18.51 -4.02 11.83
CA TYR A 338 -19.54 -3.83 12.83
C TYR A 338 -20.90 -4.05 12.19
N THR A 339 -21.71 -4.85 12.86
CA THR A 339 -23.14 -4.94 12.59
C THR A 339 -23.84 -3.78 13.28
N LEU A 340 -24.69 -3.06 12.53
CA LEU A 340 -25.50 -1.97 13.06
C LEU A 340 -26.97 -2.33 12.97
N ASP A 341 -27.68 -2.25 14.11
CA ASP A 341 -29.14 -2.35 14.15
C ASP A 341 -29.76 -1.06 13.58
N LEU A 342 -30.65 -1.21 12.61
CA LEU A 342 -31.31 -0.11 11.92
C LEU A 342 -32.61 0.28 12.63
N VAL A 343 -33.00 1.54 12.49
CA VAL A 343 -34.27 2.05 13.01
C VAL A 343 -35.42 1.43 12.21
N GLU A 344 -36.42 0.88 12.89
CA GLU A 344 -37.58 0.25 12.25
C GLU A 344 -38.28 1.25 11.31
N GLY A 345 -38.41 0.87 10.03
CA GLY A 345 -39.03 1.70 8.99
C GLY A 345 -38.14 2.80 8.40
N ASP A 346 -36.89 2.94 8.87
CA ASP A 346 -35.92 3.90 8.36
C ASP A 346 -34.52 3.26 8.30
N PRO A 347 -34.20 2.52 7.21
CA PRO A 347 -32.93 1.83 7.07
C PRO A 347 -31.73 2.78 6.85
N THR A 348 -31.95 4.10 6.87
CA THR A 348 -30.88 5.13 6.77
C THR A 348 -30.44 5.67 8.13
N ARG A 349 -30.97 5.10 9.21
CA ARG A 349 -30.62 5.43 10.59
C ARG A 349 -30.34 4.17 11.39
N TYR A 350 -29.42 4.27 12.35
CA TYR A 350 -28.99 3.14 13.18
C TYR A 350 -29.00 3.48 14.67
N VAL A 351 -29.13 2.46 15.50
CA VAL A 351 -29.09 2.56 16.97
C VAL A 351 -27.63 2.59 17.42
N TYR A 352 -27.32 3.50 18.35
CA TYR A 352 -26.02 3.61 18.98
C TYR A 352 -26.19 3.90 20.48
N GLY A 353 -26.04 2.87 21.31
CA GLY A 353 -26.37 2.98 22.74
C GLY A 353 -27.85 3.33 22.94
N ASP A 354 -28.12 4.43 23.62
CA ASP A 354 -29.49 4.92 23.88
C ASP A 354 -30.00 5.93 22.84
N GLU A 355 -29.19 6.25 21.82
CA GLU A 355 -29.54 7.21 20.76
C GLU A 355 -29.65 6.55 19.37
N THR A 356 -30.23 7.29 18.44
CA THR A 356 -30.27 6.94 17.01
C THR A 356 -29.43 7.93 16.22
N ARG A 357 -28.60 7.45 15.30
CA ARG A 357 -27.76 8.25 14.42
C ARG A 357 -28.16 8.08 12.96
N GLU A 358 -27.96 9.12 12.17
CA GLU A 358 -28.10 9.07 10.72
C GLU A 358 -26.78 8.60 10.10
N PHE A 359 -26.84 7.86 9.00
CA PHE A 359 -25.66 7.66 8.17
C PHE A 359 -25.30 8.98 7.48
N GLU A 360 -24.00 9.28 7.41
CA GLU A 360 -23.49 10.33 6.55
C GLU A 360 -23.58 9.86 5.09
N GLN A 361 -24.11 10.72 4.22
CA GLN A 361 -24.23 10.48 2.79
C GLN A 361 -23.18 11.29 2.05
N ARG A 362 -22.38 10.62 1.22
CA ARG A 362 -21.41 11.26 0.34
C ARG A 362 -21.68 10.84 -1.09
N THR A 363 -22.13 11.77 -1.91
CA THR A 363 -22.34 11.53 -3.34
C THR A 363 -21.02 11.72 -4.07
N ALA A 364 -20.50 10.62 -4.63
CA ALA A 364 -19.37 10.64 -5.56
C ALA A 364 -19.91 10.76 -6.99
N SER A 365 -19.20 11.53 -7.81
CA SER A 365 -19.50 11.75 -9.22
C SER A 365 -18.22 11.53 -10.01
N VAL A 366 -18.18 10.49 -10.84
CA VAL A 366 -16.97 10.08 -11.58
C VAL A 366 -17.27 9.92 -13.06
N GLU A 367 -16.26 10.18 -13.89
CA GLU A 367 -16.36 10.03 -15.34
C GLU A 367 -15.89 8.64 -15.77
N VAL A 368 -16.58 8.04 -16.75
CA VAL A 368 -16.33 6.67 -17.21
C VAL A 368 -16.27 6.63 -18.73
N LEU A 369 -15.14 6.13 -19.26
CA LEU A 369 -14.99 5.84 -20.68
C LEU A 369 -15.91 4.69 -21.10
N GLN A 370 -16.76 4.95 -22.07
CA GLN A 370 -17.69 4.00 -22.65
C GLN A 370 -17.05 3.24 -23.81
N SER A 371 -17.67 2.13 -24.22
CA SER A 371 -17.19 1.32 -25.35
C SER A 371 -17.25 2.02 -26.71
N ASP A 372 -17.97 3.15 -26.82
CA ASP A 372 -18.08 3.98 -28.02
C ASP A 372 -17.18 5.23 -27.98
N ASP A 373 -16.17 5.23 -27.10
CA ASP A 373 -15.23 6.33 -26.83
C ASP A 373 -15.89 7.60 -26.24
N SER A 374 -17.18 7.55 -25.89
CA SER A 374 -17.82 8.65 -25.15
C SER A 374 -17.48 8.59 -23.66
N ILE A 375 -17.57 9.74 -22.98
CA ILE A 375 -17.46 9.82 -21.51
C ILE A 375 -18.87 9.98 -20.95
N SER A 376 -19.23 9.15 -19.98
CA SER A 376 -20.44 9.31 -19.17
C SER A 376 -20.08 9.65 -17.72
N THR A 377 -20.99 10.31 -17.02
CA THR A 377 -20.84 10.57 -15.57
C THR A 377 -21.71 9.59 -14.80
N VAL A 378 -21.11 8.89 -13.84
CA VAL A 378 -21.80 8.02 -12.89
C VAL A 378 -21.80 8.72 -11.54
N GLU A 379 -23.00 8.89 -10.97
CA GLU A 379 -23.19 9.40 -9.62
C GLU A 379 -23.69 8.29 -8.70
N GLN A 380 -23.01 8.09 -7.57
CA GLN A 380 -23.38 7.11 -6.56
C GLN A 380 -23.32 7.76 -5.17
N THR A 381 -24.34 7.52 -4.35
CA THR A 381 -24.31 7.92 -2.94
C THR A 381 -23.75 6.78 -2.11
N LEU A 382 -22.60 7.04 -1.49
CA LEU A 382 -21.97 6.14 -0.54
C LEU A 382 -22.34 6.56 0.89
N TRP A 383 -22.43 5.56 1.76
CA TRP A 383 -22.98 5.72 3.10
C TRP A 383 -21.92 5.43 4.14
N PHE A 384 -21.86 6.26 5.18
CA PHE A 384 -20.85 6.19 6.22
C PHE A 384 -21.52 6.20 7.59
N SER A 385 -21.14 5.25 8.43
CA SER A 385 -21.37 5.34 9.86
C SER A 385 -20.28 6.19 10.51
N HIS A 386 -20.36 6.37 11.82
CA HIS A 386 -19.26 7.00 12.56
C HIS A 386 -17.97 6.13 12.61
N TYR A 387 -18.04 4.85 12.24
CA TYR A 387 -16.88 3.96 12.15
C TYR A 387 -16.17 4.11 10.79
N GLY A 388 -16.94 4.23 9.71
CA GLY A 388 -16.43 4.28 8.34
C GLY A 388 -17.49 3.88 7.31
N PRO A 389 -17.09 3.43 6.10
CA PRO A 389 -18.03 3.12 5.04
C PRO A 389 -18.93 1.95 5.42
N VAL A 390 -20.15 1.96 4.87
CA VAL A 390 -21.09 0.86 4.91
C VAL A 390 -20.72 -0.17 3.83
N LEU A 391 -20.95 -1.44 4.12
CA LEU A 391 -20.66 -2.58 3.27
C LEU A 391 -21.95 -3.32 2.94
N ASP A 392 -22.09 -3.76 1.69
CA ASP A 392 -23.10 -4.73 1.28
C ASP A 392 -22.43 -6.01 0.77
N PHE A 393 -22.16 -6.92 1.71
CA PHE A 393 -21.44 -8.15 1.44
C PHE A 393 -22.42 -9.32 1.21
N PRO A 394 -22.16 -10.22 0.24
CA PRO A 394 -23.04 -11.35 -0.04
C PRO A 394 -23.39 -12.16 1.23
N GLY A 395 -24.68 -12.32 1.50
CA GLY A 395 -25.19 -13.05 2.66
C GLY A 395 -25.26 -12.24 3.96
N ILE A 396 -24.42 -11.22 4.16
CA ILE A 396 -24.40 -10.32 5.33
C ILE A 396 -24.29 -8.86 4.85
N GLY A 397 -25.44 -8.28 4.48
CA GLY A 397 -25.50 -7.00 3.77
C GLY A 397 -26.53 -6.04 4.33
N TRP A 398 -26.93 -5.05 3.53
CA TRP A 398 -27.89 -4.04 3.96
C TRP A 398 -29.33 -4.56 3.87
N THR A 399 -30.02 -4.63 5.01
CA THR A 399 -31.43 -5.02 5.13
C THR A 399 -32.29 -3.90 5.71
N ASN A 400 -33.57 -4.17 5.98
CA ASN A 400 -34.43 -3.20 6.67
C ASN A 400 -34.14 -3.09 8.18
N THR A 401 -33.39 -4.04 8.76
CA THR A 401 -33.17 -4.13 10.22
C THR A 401 -31.70 -4.06 10.60
N THR A 402 -30.79 -4.32 9.66
CA THR A 402 -29.37 -4.48 9.93
C THR A 402 -28.53 -4.08 8.73
N THR A 403 -27.34 -3.51 8.95
CA THR A 403 -26.31 -3.35 7.92
C THR A 403 -24.90 -3.57 8.49
N LEU A 404 -23.89 -3.61 7.64
CA LEU A 404 -22.48 -3.68 8.01
C LEU A 404 -21.76 -2.37 7.76
N THR A 405 -20.81 -2.04 8.63
CA THR A 405 -19.85 -0.94 8.41
C THR A 405 -18.48 -1.40 8.85
N LEU A 406 -17.41 -0.78 8.36
CA LEU A 406 -16.05 -1.10 8.77
C LEU A 406 -15.34 0.08 9.40
N ARG A 407 -14.51 -0.19 10.41
CA ARG A 407 -13.47 0.71 10.90
C ARG A 407 -12.11 0.20 10.45
N ASP A 408 -11.44 0.95 9.60
CA ASP A 408 -10.05 0.71 9.24
C ASP A 408 -9.13 1.29 10.31
N ALA A 409 -8.16 0.50 10.77
CA ALA A 409 -7.17 0.92 11.75
C ALA A 409 -6.17 1.95 11.20
N ASN A 410 -5.98 1.98 9.88
CA ASN A 410 -5.08 2.89 9.17
C ASN A 410 -5.80 4.14 8.63
N ALA A 411 -7.13 4.26 8.80
CA ALA A 411 -7.89 5.42 8.29
C ALA A 411 -7.33 6.77 8.77
N ASP A 412 -6.90 6.83 10.03
CA ASP A 412 -6.33 8.04 10.64
C ASP A 412 -4.80 7.93 10.83
N ASN A 413 -4.15 6.93 10.22
CA ASN A 413 -2.68 6.81 10.24
C ASN A 413 -2.08 7.70 9.14
N ASP A 414 -1.40 8.76 9.55
CA ASP A 414 -0.68 9.73 8.74
C ASP A 414 0.86 9.56 8.81
N GLU A 415 1.34 8.67 9.68
CA GLU A 415 2.78 8.44 9.94
C GLU A 415 3.39 7.34 9.06
N ILE A 416 2.63 6.79 8.09
CA ILE A 416 3.03 5.54 7.42
C ILE A 416 4.37 5.65 6.71
N VAL A 417 4.65 6.76 6.01
CA VAL A 417 5.96 6.96 5.35
C VAL A 417 7.02 7.45 6.33
N GLU A 418 6.63 8.30 7.30
CA GLU A 418 7.52 8.82 8.33
C GLU A 418 8.16 7.70 9.15
N GLN A 419 7.44 6.60 9.40
CA GLN A 419 7.96 5.47 10.15
C GLN A 419 9.22 4.84 9.54
N TRP A 420 9.36 4.80 8.21
CA TRP A 420 10.58 4.31 7.53
C TRP A 420 11.63 5.40 7.32
N PHE A 421 11.23 6.67 7.44
CA PHE A 421 12.14 7.80 7.32
C PHE A 421 13.03 7.98 8.57
N LEU A 422 12.50 7.65 9.75
CA LEU A 422 13.20 7.71 11.05
C LEU A 422 14.18 6.54 11.26
#